data_AF-A0A6V8PFK1-F1
#
_entry.id   AF-A0A6V8PFK1-F1
#
_cell.length_a   1.000
_cell.length_b   1.000
_cell.length_c   1.000
_cell.angle_alpha   90.00
_cell.angle_beta   90.00
_cell.angle_gamma   90.00
#
_symmetry.space_group_name_H-M   'P 1'
#
loop_
_entity.id
_entity.type
_entity.pdbx_description
1 polymer ?
#
loop_
_entity_poly.entity_id
_entity_poly.type
_entity_poly.pdbx_seq_one_letter_code
_entity_poly.pdbx_strand_id
1 'polypeptide(L)'
;MTNTIEELSGAGAILVTGSNPTANHPVIGYRIREAVRNGGTLIVADPRRIPLADIADVHLQFKPGTDIALFNGLAHVIIKEDLQDKEYIENRTQGYKYLEQIVAKYTPAYVSEITGVPAEDIITAACLFAAADSGAIVYCMGVTQHTCGTENVVALTNLSLLTGNVGIPHAGMNPLRGQNNVQGACDMGCLPNVFSGYQPVHSDRGTGTYWQRLKKARQIEQKDNTTQVETITSIEFEHPVPVDSVSDEIRAKFSKAWGVELSDVAGRTMPDMFHDNPSRRPKVIYIMGENPIISSPHTERVRETLENMEFVVVQDIFLTETARYAHVVLPAVSFAEKDGSFINTERRVQLIHRAIKPRGQSKPDWEIIQALAQKFNLNWNYNSPAEVWDEIRELTPHYFLGMTIERLEEAGLQWPCTSIDHPGTPILHKGKFSRGIGQFSTVEYRPLAADSTDKEYPFILTTARKLYHYHYHYHYHYQPFQSTPSKPLPVILTTT
;
A
#
# COMPACT_ATOMS: atom_id res chain seq x y z
N MET A 1 -6.33 -4.30 -1.56
CA MET A 1 -6.83 -4.91 -2.81
C MET A 1 -8.17 -4.30 -3.19
N THR A 2 -8.59 -4.35 -4.47
CA THR A 2 -9.97 -4.03 -4.89
C THR A 2 -10.85 -5.28 -4.90
N ASN A 3 -10.27 -6.45 -5.13
CA ASN A 3 -10.93 -7.75 -5.14
C ASN A 3 -10.45 -8.60 -3.95
N THR A 4 -11.02 -9.80 -3.77
CA THR A 4 -10.59 -10.75 -2.74
C THR A 4 -9.41 -11.59 -3.24
N ILE A 5 -8.73 -12.27 -2.32
CA ILE A 5 -7.64 -13.23 -2.59
C ILE A 5 -8.17 -14.42 -3.39
N GLU A 6 -9.39 -14.87 -3.10
CA GLU A 6 -10.02 -16.01 -3.78
C GLU A 6 -10.26 -15.72 -5.27
N GLU A 7 -10.67 -14.50 -5.60
CA GLU A 7 -10.96 -14.06 -6.97
C GLU A 7 -9.75 -14.20 -7.91
N LEU A 8 -8.51 -14.13 -7.38
CA LEU A 8 -7.30 -14.26 -8.18
C LEU A 8 -7.22 -15.60 -8.93
N SER A 9 -7.78 -16.67 -8.37
CA SER A 9 -7.75 -18.01 -8.98
C SER A 9 -8.55 -18.14 -10.27
N GLY A 10 -9.47 -17.20 -10.53
CA GLY A 10 -10.29 -17.14 -11.74
C GLY A 10 -9.87 -16.06 -12.74
N ALA A 11 -8.77 -15.34 -12.49
CA ALA A 11 -8.33 -14.24 -13.35
C ALA A 11 -7.85 -14.76 -14.73
N GLY A 12 -8.33 -14.13 -15.81
CA GLY A 12 -7.93 -14.45 -17.18
C GLY A 12 -6.48 -14.04 -17.50
N ALA A 13 -6.02 -12.94 -16.90
CA ALA A 13 -4.62 -12.55 -16.87
C ALA A 13 -4.22 -12.00 -15.51
N ILE A 14 -2.99 -12.29 -15.07
CA ILE A 14 -2.39 -11.74 -13.85
C ILE A 14 -1.07 -11.07 -14.21
N LEU A 15 -0.97 -9.76 -13.97
CA LEU A 15 0.29 -9.03 -13.97
C LEU A 15 0.84 -8.95 -12.54
N VAL A 16 1.89 -9.71 -12.25
CA VAL A 16 2.63 -9.62 -10.99
C VAL A 16 3.79 -8.65 -11.16
N THR A 17 3.85 -7.58 -10.37
CA THR A 17 4.92 -6.58 -10.46
C THR A 17 5.41 -6.09 -9.10
N GLY A 18 6.73 -5.93 -8.95
CA GLY A 18 7.36 -5.48 -7.70
C GLY A 18 6.96 -6.32 -6.47
N SER A 19 6.78 -7.62 -6.67
CA SER A 19 6.25 -8.54 -5.66
C SER A 19 6.74 -9.96 -5.89
N ASN A 20 7.08 -10.68 -4.81
CA ASN A 20 7.30 -12.12 -4.86
C ASN A 20 6.27 -12.87 -3.97
N PRO A 21 5.04 -13.10 -4.46
CA PRO A 21 3.99 -13.75 -3.67
C PRO A 21 4.39 -15.14 -3.16
N THR A 22 5.25 -15.88 -3.87
CA THR A 22 5.65 -17.23 -3.43
C THR A 22 6.42 -17.24 -2.12
N ALA A 23 7.15 -16.16 -1.83
CA ALA A 23 7.90 -16.01 -0.59
C ALA A 23 7.16 -15.10 0.41
N ASN A 24 6.41 -14.11 -0.05
CA ASN A 24 5.92 -13.03 0.81
C ASN A 24 4.46 -13.22 1.21
N HIS A 25 3.69 -13.89 0.36
CA HIS A 25 2.28 -14.18 0.57
C HIS A 25 1.96 -15.58 0.01
N PRO A 26 2.50 -16.67 0.60
CA PRO A 26 2.51 -17.98 -0.06
C PRO A 26 1.12 -18.50 -0.45
N VAL A 27 0.08 -18.15 0.32
CA VAL A 27 -1.33 -18.47 0.01
C VAL A 27 -1.81 -17.70 -1.23
N ILE A 28 -1.44 -16.43 -1.38
CA ILE A 28 -1.72 -15.65 -2.60
C ILE A 28 -0.92 -16.20 -3.77
N GLY A 29 0.36 -16.54 -3.57
CA GLY A 29 1.17 -17.22 -4.57
C GLY A 29 0.58 -18.57 -5.01
N TYR A 30 -0.11 -19.28 -4.10
CA TYR A 30 -0.88 -20.47 -4.44
C TYR A 30 -2.07 -20.13 -5.36
N ARG A 31 -2.87 -19.11 -5.04
CA ARG A 31 -4.01 -18.68 -5.88
C ARG A 31 -3.58 -18.22 -7.27
N ILE A 32 -2.43 -17.57 -7.41
CA ILE A 32 -1.86 -17.19 -8.72
C ILE A 32 -1.50 -18.45 -9.53
N ARG A 33 -0.86 -19.45 -8.92
CA ARG A 33 -0.57 -20.72 -9.60
C ARG A 33 -1.84 -21.50 -9.96
N GLU A 34 -2.89 -21.38 -9.16
CA GLU A 34 -4.20 -21.94 -9.45
C GLU A 34 -4.82 -21.29 -10.70
N ALA A 35 -4.73 -19.97 -10.84
CA ALA A 35 -5.15 -19.25 -12.05
C ALA A 35 -4.42 -19.74 -13.31
N VAL A 36 -3.09 -19.89 -13.23
CA VAL A 36 -2.29 -20.45 -14.34
C VAL A 36 -2.73 -21.86 -14.71
N ARG A 37 -3.00 -22.72 -13.72
CA ARG A 37 -3.52 -24.09 -13.97
C ARG A 37 -4.91 -24.08 -14.59
N ASN A 38 -5.71 -23.05 -14.30
CA ASN A 38 -7.03 -22.85 -14.89
C ASN A 38 -6.96 -22.24 -16.31
N GLY A 39 -5.76 -22.01 -16.86
CA GLY A 39 -5.55 -21.47 -18.20
C GLY A 39 -5.41 -19.96 -18.26
N GLY A 40 -5.33 -19.27 -17.11
CA GLY A 40 -5.08 -17.83 -17.06
C GLY A 40 -3.62 -17.48 -17.41
N THR A 41 -3.44 -16.37 -18.10
CA THR A 41 -2.13 -15.84 -18.49
C THR A 41 -1.41 -15.25 -17.28
N LEU A 42 -0.10 -15.50 -17.14
CA LEU A 42 0.75 -14.91 -16.12
C LEU A 42 1.85 -14.05 -16.76
N ILE A 43 1.85 -12.77 -16.42
CA ILE A 43 2.91 -11.83 -16.76
C ILE A 43 3.64 -11.46 -15.47
N VAL A 44 4.96 -11.62 -15.46
CA VAL A 44 5.80 -11.22 -14.33
C VAL A 44 6.66 -10.05 -14.77
N ALA A 45 6.47 -8.88 -14.16
CA ALA A 45 7.34 -7.72 -14.32
C ALA A 45 8.14 -7.53 -13.03
N ASP A 46 9.33 -8.12 -12.96
CA ASP A 46 10.23 -8.00 -11.83
C ASP A 46 11.68 -8.05 -12.33
N PRO A 47 12.58 -7.14 -11.89
CA PRO A 47 13.99 -7.20 -12.24
C PRO A 47 14.67 -8.53 -11.86
N ARG A 48 14.09 -9.25 -10.89
CA ARG A 48 14.56 -10.55 -10.45
C ARG A 48 13.70 -11.65 -11.06
N ARG A 49 14.35 -12.75 -11.45
CA ARG A 49 13.66 -13.99 -11.82
C ARG A 49 13.15 -14.69 -10.56
N ILE A 50 11.98 -14.27 -10.08
CA ILE A 50 11.26 -14.90 -8.96
C ILE A 50 10.65 -16.25 -9.38
N PRO A 51 10.24 -17.14 -8.46
CA PRO A 51 9.70 -18.46 -8.83
C PRO A 51 8.45 -18.43 -9.73
N LEU A 52 7.67 -17.34 -9.74
CA LEU A 52 6.55 -17.19 -10.68
C LEU A 52 7.01 -16.90 -12.11
N ALA A 53 8.19 -16.31 -12.30
CA ALA A 53 8.73 -16.03 -13.64
C ALA A 53 9.02 -17.32 -14.42
N ASP A 54 9.32 -18.43 -13.73
CA ASP A 54 9.59 -19.72 -14.35
C ASP A 54 8.34 -20.40 -14.95
N ILE A 55 7.16 -19.92 -14.60
CA ILE A 55 5.87 -20.40 -15.11
C ILE A 55 5.07 -19.28 -15.79
N ALA A 56 5.68 -18.12 -16.00
CA ALA A 56 5.05 -16.97 -16.63
C ALA A 56 5.10 -17.11 -18.16
N ASP A 57 4.05 -16.65 -18.83
CA ASP A 57 4.02 -16.53 -20.29
C ASP A 57 5.02 -15.47 -20.76
N VAL A 58 5.18 -14.39 -19.99
CA VAL A 58 6.18 -13.34 -20.23
C VAL A 58 6.84 -12.89 -18.92
N HIS A 59 8.17 -12.85 -18.89
CA HIS A 59 8.95 -12.24 -17.82
C HIS A 59 9.60 -10.94 -18.31
N LEU A 60 9.03 -9.81 -17.91
CA LEU A 60 9.56 -8.47 -18.18
C LEU A 60 10.65 -8.15 -17.15
N GLN A 61 11.90 -8.52 -17.45
CA GLN A 61 13.05 -8.30 -16.57
C GLN A 61 13.65 -6.89 -16.75
N PHE A 62 12.93 -5.87 -16.31
CA PHE A 62 13.34 -4.46 -16.47
C PHE A 62 14.40 -4.01 -15.44
N LYS A 63 15.14 -2.95 -15.77
CA LYS A 63 16.08 -2.28 -14.86
C LYS A 63 15.34 -1.61 -13.69
N PRO A 64 15.73 -1.83 -12.42
CA PRO A 64 15.05 -1.22 -11.28
C PRO A 64 14.90 0.31 -11.42
N GLY A 65 13.70 0.84 -11.16
CA GLY A 65 13.40 2.27 -11.25
C GLY A 65 12.90 2.72 -12.63
N THR A 66 12.84 1.85 -13.63
CA THR A 66 12.28 2.16 -14.96
C THR A 66 10.81 1.72 -15.11
N ASP A 67 10.12 1.43 -14.01
CA ASP A 67 8.75 0.91 -13.94
C ASP A 67 7.75 1.75 -14.74
N ILE A 68 7.78 3.07 -14.57
CA ILE A 68 6.89 4.01 -15.29
C ILE A 68 7.06 3.88 -16.80
N ALA A 69 8.30 3.75 -17.28
CA ALA A 69 8.56 3.61 -18.71
C ALA A 69 7.97 2.29 -19.24
N LEU A 70 8.13 1.20 -18.49
CA LEU A 70 7.54 -0.09 -18.83
C LEU A 70 6.00 -0.01 -18.88
N PHE A 71 5.35 0.49 -17.83
CA PHE A 71 3.89 0.55 -17.75
C PHE A 71 3.28 1.48 -18.80
N ASN A 72 3.92 2.62 -19.08
CA ASN A 72 3.51 3.48 -20.18
C ASN A 72 3.74 2.81 -21.55
N GLY A 73 4.76 1.98 -21.70
CA GLY A 73 4.97 1.15 -22.89
C GLY A 73 3.86 0.13 -23.11
N LEU A 74 3.41 -0.55 -22.05
CA LEU A 74 2.26 -1.44 -22.12
C LEU A 74 1.00 -0.67 -22.54
N ALA A 75 0.74 0.48 -21.91
CA ALA A 75 -0.41 1.33 -22.24
C ALA A 75 -0.36 1.85 -23.69
N HIS A 76 0.84 2.21 -24.17
CA HIS A 76 1.07 2.62 -25.56
C HIS A 76 0.65 1.52 -26.53
N VAL A 77 1.10 0.28 -26.33
CA VAL A 77 0.75 -0.84 -27.21
C VAL A 77 -0.75 -1.09 -27.20
N ILE A 78 -1.38 -1.14 -26.03
CA ILE A 78 -2.83 -1.38 -25.91
C ILE A 78 -3.61 -0.34 -26.72
N ILE A 79 -3.27 0.95 -26.60
CA ILE A 79 -3.92 2.03 -27.36
C ILE A 79 -3.61 1.95 -28.85
N LYS A 80 -2.35 1.65 -29.21
CA LYS A 80 -1.90 1.64 -30.59
C LYS A 80 -2.53 0.52 -31.41
N GLU A 81 -2.75 -0.63 -30.78
CA GLU A 81 -3.38 -1.82 -31.37
C GLU A 81 -4.91 -1.84 -31.18
N ASP A 82 -5.49 -0.77 -30.62
CA ASP A 82 -6.93 -0.61 -30.39
C ASP A 82 -7.56 -1.70 -29.49
N LEU A 83 -6.81 -2.14 -28.47
CA LEU A 83 -7.17 -3.22 -27.53
C LEU A 83 -7.81 -2.71 -26.21
N GLN A 84 -7.96 -1.40 -26.06
CA GLN A 84 -8.55 -0.79 -24.87
C GLN A 84 -10.08 -0.96 -24.81
N ASP A 85 -10.63 -1.01 -23.59
CA ASP A 85 -12.08 -1.07 -23.37
C ASP A 85 -12.70 0.33 -23.51
N LYS A 86 -13.11 0.67 -24.74
CA LYS A 86 -13.68 1.98 -25.09
C LYS A 86 -14.96 2.29 -24.34
N GLU A 87 -15.85 1.30 -24.17
CA GLU A 87 -17.12 1.50 -23.49
C GLU A 87 -16.90 1.79 -22.00
N TYR A 88 -15.99 1.06 -21.35
CA TYR A 88 -15.61 1.31 -19.97
C TYR A 88 -14.98 2.69 -19.81
N ILE A 89 -14.06 3.06 -20.71
CA ILE A 89 -13.39 4.35 -20.69
C ILE A 89 -14.41 5.49 -20.77
N GLU A 90 -15.31 5.44 -21.76
CA GLU A 90 -16.34 6.46 -21.98
C GLU A 90 -17.29 6.59 -20.79
N ASN A 91 -17.76 5.48 -20.24
CA ASN A 91 -18.84 5.49 -19.25
C ASN A 91 -18.35 5.60 -17.79
N ARG A 92 -17.10 5.25 -17.50
CA ARG A 92 -16.61 5.09 -16.12
C ARG A 92 -15.34 5.87 -15.82
N THR A 93 -14.75 6.55 -16.78
CA THR A 93 -13.47 7.25 -16.59
C THR A 93 -13.47 8.68 -17.14
N GLN A 94 -12.50 9.47 -16.72
CA GLN A 94 -12.16 10.75 -17.35
C GLN A 94 -10.66 10.90 -17.53
N GLY A 95 -10.26 11.79 -18.42
CA GLY A 95 -8.85 12.14 -18.67
C GLY A 95 -8.11 11.20 -19.64
N TYR A 96 -8.82 10.31 -20.35
CA TYR A 96 -8.21 9.37 -21.30
C TYR A 96 -7.33 10.06 -22.36
N LYS A 97 -7.80 11.18 -22.93
CA LYS A 97 -7.04 11.92 -23.97
C LYS A 97 -5.68 12.40 -23.49
N TYR A 98 -5.54 12.74 -22.21
CA TYR A 98 -4.25 13.13 -21.64
C TYR A 98 -3.31 11.94 -21.50
N LEU A 99 -3.83 10.76 -21.12
CA LEU A 99 -3.04 9.54 -21.09
C LEU A 99 -2.54 9.21 -22.50
N GLU A 100 -3.45 9.17 -23.49
CA GLU A 100 -3.16 8.86 -24.90
C GLU A 100 -2.00 9.70 -25.44
N GLN A 101 -2.03 11.01 -25.20
CA GLN A 101 -0.96 11.93 -25.60
C GLN A 101 0.39 11.63 -24.90
N ILE A 102 0.36 11.36 -23.59
CA ILE A 102 1.59 11.13 -22.81
C ILE A 102 2.23 9.80 -23.17
N VAL A 103 1.44 8.74 -23.36
CA VAL A 103 1.97 7.42 -23.67
C VAL A 103 2.39 7.28 -25.14
N ALA A 104 1.97 8.19 -26.03
CA ALA A 104 2.30 8.15 -27.45
C ALA A 104 3.82 8.07 -27.73
N LYS A 105 4.67 8.68 -26.90
CA LYS A 105 6.14 8.59 -27.04
C LYS A 105 6.75 7.29 -26.53
N TYR A 106 6.02 6.51 -25.73
CA TYR A 106 6.52 5.27 -25.11
C TYR A 106 6.37 4.08 -26.05
N THR A 107 6.93 4.20 -27.26
CA THR A 107 6.97 3.08 -28.21
C THR A 107 7.77 1.92 -27.61
N PRO A 108 7.49 0.65 -27.98
CA PRO A 108 8.25 -0.49 -27.49
C PRO A 108 9.76 -0.36 -27.68
N ALA A 109 10.20 0.22 -28.80
CA ALA A 109 11.62 0.50 -29.05
C ALA A 109 12.21 1.50 -28.04
N TYR A 110 11.53 2.63 -27.82
CA TYR A 110 11.98 3.64 -26.85
C TYR A 110 12.00 3.11 -25.41
N VAL A 111 10.98 2.32 -25.05
CA VAL A 111 10.89 1.69 -23.72
C VAL A 111 11.96 0.61 -23.55
N SER A 112 12.29 -0.12 -24.61
CA SER A 112 13.36 -1.13 -24.60
C SER A 112 14.72 -0.50 -24.27
N GLU A 113 15.04 0.66 -24.85
CA GLU A 113 16.29 1.39 -24.55
C GLU A 113 16.39 1.77 -23.06
N ILE A 114 15.28 2.23 -22.47
CA ILE A 114 15.24 2.65 -21.06
C ILE A 114 15.31 1.45 -20.13
N THR A 115 14.43 0.47 -20.35
CA THR A 115 14.16 -0.61 -19.41
C THR A 115 15.10 -1.81 -19.57
N GLY A 116 15.69 -1.97 -20.75
CA GLY A 116 16.42 -3.18 -21.13
C GLY A 116 15.54 -4.38 -21.51
N VAL A 117 14.20 -4.24 -21.47
CA VAL A 117 13.28 -5.31 -21.86
C VAL A 117 13.15 -5.34 -23.39
N PRO A 118 13.19 -6.51 -24.05
CA PRO A 118 12.93 -6.61 -25.49
C PRO A 118 11.59 -6.01 -25.90
N ALA A 119 11.57 -5.26 -27.00
CA ALA A 119 10.34 -4.64 -27.51
C ALA A 119 9.22 -5.66 -27.78
N GLU A 120 9.59 -6.86 -28.25
CA GLU A 120 8.65 -7.97 -28.50
C GLU A 120 7.97 -8.49 -27.23
N ASP A 121 8.69 -8.55 -26.10
CA ASP A 121 8.12 -8.98 -24.82
C ASP A 121 7.15 -7.92 -24.28
N ILE A 122 7.46 -6.63 -24.46
CA ILE A 122 6.57 -5.52 -24.09
C ILE A 122 5.26 -5.61 -24.88
N ILE A 123 5.35 -5.83 -26.19
CA ILE A 123 4.17 -6.00 -27.05
C ILE A 123 3.37 -7.23 -26.62
N THR A 124 4.03 -8.36 -26.44
CA THR A 124 3.39 -9.63 -26.07
C THR A 124 2.66 -9.51 -24.74
N ALA A 125 3.30 -8.94 -23.71
CA ALA A 125 2.67 -8.73 -22.40
C ALA A 125 1.45 -7.79 -22.48
N ALA A 126 1.55 -6.70 -23.24
CA ALA A 126 0.45 -5.76 -23.42
C ALA A 126 -0.76 -6.41 -24.09
N CYS A 127 -0.53 -7.15 -25.18
CA CYS A 127 -1.58 -7.87 -25.90
C CYS A 127 -2.22 -8.97 -25.04
N LEU A 128 -1.42 -9.77 -24.34
CA LEU A 128 -1.92 -10.83 -23.46
C LEU A 128 -2.78 -10.28 -22.31
N PHE A 129 -2.36 -9.16 -21.70
CA PHE A 129 -3.11 -8.55 -20.61
C PHE A 129 -4.44 -7.94 -21.10
N ALA A 130 -4.44 -7.29 -22.27
CA ALA A 130 -5.64 -6.66 -22.82
C ALA A 130 -6.63 -7.64 -23.48
N ALA A 131 -6.14 -8.78 -23.98
CA ALA A 131 -6.98 -9.80 -24.60
C ALA A 131 -7.76 -10.67 -23.60
N ALA A 132 -7.41 -10.64 -22.32
CA ALA A 132 -8.08 -11.45 -21.30
C ALA A 132 -9.43 -10.84 -20.88
N ASP A 133 -10.42 -11.70 -20.64
CA ASP A 133 -11.76 -11.28 -20.17
C ASP A 133 -11.73 -10.59 -18.78
N SER A 134 -10.68 -10.85 -17.99
CA SER A 134 -10.42 -10.21 -16.71
C SER A 134 -8.92 -10.16 -16.40
N GLY A 135 -8.44 -9.01 -15.96
CA GLY A 135 -7.05 -8.75 -15.64
C GLY A 135 -6.86 -8.32 -14.19
N ALA A 136 -6.02 -9.04 -13.45
CA ALA A 136 -5.64 -8.69 -12.09
C ALA A 136 -4.19 -8.18 -12.04
N ILE A 137 -3.99 -6.97 -11.50
CA ILE A 137 -2.64 -6.45 -11.23
C ILE A 137 -2.31 -6.70 -9.76
N VAL A 138 -1.30 -7.53 -9.51
CA VAL A 138 -0.80 -7.87 -8.18
C VAL A 138 0.53 -7.17 -7.96
N TYR A 139 0.57 -6.22 -7.02
CA TYR A 139 1.77 -5.42 -6.79
C TYR A 139 2.11 -5.22 -5.31
N CYS A 140 3.35 -4.86 -5.01
CA CYS A 140 3.82 -4.66 -3.65
C CYS A 140 4.95 -3.63 -3.57
N MET A 141 5.96 -3.90 -2.74
CA MET A 141 6.99 -2.95 -2.35
C MET A 141 7.98 -2.60 -3.46
N GLY A 142 8.18 -3.47 -4.44
CA GLY A 142 9.00 -3.14 -5.63
C GLY A 142 8.34 -2.09 -6.54
N VAL A 143 7.10 -1.68 -6.25
CA VAL A 143 6.43 -0.55 -6.89
C VAL A 143 6.43 0.66 -5.97
N THR A 144 6.13 0.46 -4.68
CA THR A 144 5.89 1.57 -3.73
C THR A 144 7.16 2.10 -3.05
N GLN A 145 8.21 1.30 -2.89
CA GLN A 145 9.48 1.70 -2.24
C GLN A 145 10.46 2.33 -3.24
N HIS A 146 9.94 3.22 -4.07
CA HIS A 146 10.70 4.05 -4.99
C HIS A 146 10.43 5.52 -4.67
N THR A 147 11.36 6.40 -5.03
CA THR A 147 11.16 7.86 -4.95
C THR A 147 9.93 8.31 -5.76
N CYS A 148 9.57 7.57 -6.80
CA CYS A 148 8.38 7.74 -7.63
C CYS A 148 7.28 6.67 -7.35
N GLY A 149 7.23 6.11 -6.14
CA GLY A 149 6.33 4.99 -5.86
C GLY A 149 4.84 5.30 -6.02
N THR A 150 4.42 6.55 -5.80
CA THR A 150 3.03 6.98 -6.05
C THR A 150 2.73 6.98 -7.54
N GLU A 151 3.64 7.55 -8.33
CA GLU A 151 3.59 7.62 -9.78
C GLU A 151 3.56 6.22 -10.42
N ASN A 152 4.34 5.27 -9.90
CA ASN A 152 4.31 3.87 -10.33
C ASN A 152 2.90 3.25 -10.18
N VAL A 153 2.27 3.44 -9.01
CA VAL A 153 0.92 2.92 -8.75
C VAL A 153 -0.12 3.59 -9.66
N VAL A 154 0.05 4.88 -9.95
CA VAL A 154 -0.82 5.60 -10.88
C VAL A 154 -0.68 5.03 -12.31
N ALA A 155 0.54 4.78 -12.78
CA ALA A 155 0.76 4.17 -14.09
C ALA A 155 0.13 2.77 -14.20
N LEU A 156 0.21 1.93 -13.16
CA LEU A 156 -0.51 0.65 -13.10
C LEU A 156 -2.03 0.83 -13.08
N THR A 157 -2.52 1.83 -12.36
CA THR A 157 -3.96 2.14 -12.30
C THR A 157 -4.48 2.53 -13.69
N ASN A 158 -3.70 3.29 -14.47
CA ASN A 158 -4.03 3.61 -15.85
C ASN A 158 -4.20 2.33 -16.70
N LEU A 159 -3.33 1.32 -16.56
CA LEU A 159 -3.50 0.04 -17.28
C LEU A 159 -4.81 -0.66 -16.93
N SER A 160 -5.16 -0.72 -15.64
CA SER A 160 -6.43 -1.33 -15.22
C SER A 160 -7.65 -0.55 -15.70
N LEU A 161 -7.59 0.79 -15.71
CA LEU A 161 -8.69 1.62 -16.25
C LEU A 161 -8.81 1.50 -17.77
N LEU A 162 -7.69 1.40 -18.47
CA LEU A 162 -7.63 1.25 -19.93
C LEU A 162 -8.24 -0.07 -20.42
N THR A 163 -8.17 -1.10 -19.60
CA THR A 163 -8.63 -2.47 -19.91
C THR A 163 -9.93 -2.84 -19.18
N GLY A 164 -10.63 -1.88 -18.57
CA GLY A 164 -11.92 -2.15 -17.91
C GLY A 164 -11.86 -3.02 -16.64
N ASN A 165 -10.66 -3.25 -16.11
CA ASN A 165 -10.38 -4.27 -15.12
C ASN A 165 -10.64 -3.85 -13.67
N VAL A 166 -11.58 -2.94 -13.41
CA VAL A 166 -11.95 -2.51 -12.05
C VAL A 166 -13.46 -2.55 -11.81
N GLY A 167 -13.87 -3.12 -10.68
CA GLY A 167 -15.28 -3.28 -10.33
C GLY A 167 -15.94 -4.51 -10.94
N ILE A 168 -15.15 -5.42 -11.50
CA ILE A 168 -15.60 -6.72 -12.04
C ILE A 168 -14.96 -7.87 -11.25
N PRO A 169 -15.54 -9.09 -11.30
CA PRO A 169 -14.93 -10.29 -10.73
C PRO A 169 -13.56 -10.61 -11.34
N HIS A 170 -12.74 -11.38 -10.61
CA HIS A 170 -11.47 -11.94 -11.09
C HIS A 170 -10.44 -10.93 -11.65
N ALA A 171 -10.55 -9.66 -11.27
CA ALA A 171 -9.72 -8.59 -11.82
C ALA A 171 -9.11 -7.70 -10.72
N GLY A 172 -8.78 -6.47 -11.07
CA GLY A 172 -8.60 -5.38 -10.12
C GLY A 172 -7.16 -5.01 -9.80
N MET A 173 -7.06 -3.95 -9.01
CA MET A 173 -5.81 -3.43 -8.46
C MET A 173 -5.57 -4.02 -7.08
N ASN A 174 -4.58 -4.89 -6.98
CA ASN A 174 -4.37 -5.74 -5.82
C ASN A 174 -3.01 -5.47 -5.15
N PRO A 175 -2.87 -4.36 -4.38
CA PRO A 175 -1.70 -4.17 -3.53
C PRO A 175 -1.66 -5.25 -2.45
N LEU A 176 -0.57 -5.99 -2.39
CA LEU A 176 -0.30 -6.96 -1.35
C LEU A 176 0.27 -6.23 -0.13
N ARG A 177 -0.56 -6.07 0.89
CA ARG A 177 -0.15 -5.54 2.19
C ARG A 177 0.70 -6.58 2.91
N GLY A 178 1.84 -6.17 3.47
CA GLY A 178 2.84 -7.09 4.05
C GLY A 178 2.49 -7.60 5.45
N GLN A 179 2.26 -6.68 6.39
CA GLN A 179 1.94 -7.03 7.78
C GLN A 179 0.48 -7.48 7.93
N ASN A 180 0.25 -8.42 8.85
CA ASN A 180 -1.06 -9.05 9.09
C ASN A 180 -2.20 -8.05 9.28
N ASN A 181 -1.92 -6.89 9.89
CA ASN A 181 -2.90 -5.88 10.25
C ASN A 181 -2.51 -4.48 9.79
N VAL A 182 -1.61 -4.31 8.82
CA VAL A 182 -1.31 -2.95 8.31
C VAL A 182 -2.55 -2.32 7.68
N GLN A 183 -3.41 -3.13 7.06
CA GLN A 183 -4.70 -2.66 6.56
C GLN A 183 -5.56 -2.17 7.73
N GLY A 184 -5.69 -2.98 8.79
CA GLY A 184 -6.47 -2.60 9.98
C GLY A 184 -5.92 -1.40 10.73
N ALA A 185 -4.61 -1.29 10.92
CA ALA A 185 -3.99 -0.11 11.55
C ALA A 185 -4.31 1.17 10.75
N CYS A 186 -4.19 1.12 9.42
CA CYS A 186 -4.60 2.25 8.58
C CYS A 186 -6.11 2.52 8.68
N ASP A 187 -6.94 1.48 8.68
CA ASP A 187 -8.39 1.57 8.78
C ASP A 187 -8.83 2.18 10.12
N MET A 188 -8.09 1.96 11.20
CA MET A 188 -8.36 2.51 12.54
C MET A 188 -7.78 3.92 12.75
N GLY A 189 -7.20 4.54 11.72
CA GLY A 189 -6.64 5.88 11.82
C GLY A 189 -5.27 5.94 12.49
N CYS A 190 -4.48 4.85 12.46
CA CYS A 190 -3.04 4.90 12.79
C CYS A 190 -2.23 5.59 11.67
N LEU A 191 -2.73 6.74 11.21
CA LEU A 191 -2.20 7.59 10.16
C LEU A 191 -2.36 9.04 10.63
N PRO A 192 -1.41 9.93 10.33
CA PRO A 192 -1.39 11.27 10.93
C PRO A 192 -2.53 12.20 10.47
N ASN A 193 -3.27 11.85 9.42
CA ASN A 193 -4.19 12.75 8.72
C ASN A 193 -5.64 12.26 8.64
N VAL A 194 -5.97 11.11 9.23
CA VAL A 194 -7.33 10.53 9.19
C VAL A 194 -7.70 9.90 10.53
N PHE A 195 -8.98 9.95 10.88
CA PHE A 195 -9.63 9.09 11.86
C PHE A 195 -9.98 7.71 11.24
N SER A 196 -10.63 6.85 12.03
CA SER A 196 -11.09 5.52 11.57
C SER A 196 -11.98 5.61 10.31
N GLY A 197 -11.85 4.62 9.42
CA GLY A 197 -12.53 4.56 8.13
C GLY A 197 -12.11 5.64 7.14
N TYR A 198 -10.84 6.05 7.21
CA TYR A 198 -10.23 7.07 6.33
C TYR A 198 -10.96 8.41 6.33
N GLN A 199 -11.56 8.77 7.46
CA GLN A 199 -12.26 10.04 7.64
C GLN A 199 -11.25 11.16 7.91
N PRO A 200 -11.09 12.16 7.04
CA PRO A 200 -9.98 13.12 7.16
C PRO A 200 -10.10 14.02 8.40
N VAL A 201 -8.95 14.31 9.02
CA VAL A 201 -8.82 15.27 10.14
C VAL A 201 -9.02 16.71 9.67
N HIS A 202 -8.62 17.00 8.43
CA HIS A 202 -8.77 18.30 7.77
C HIS A 202 -9.08 18.14 6.28
N SER A 203 -9.58 19.20 5.63
CA SER A 203 -10.08 19.15 4.25
C SER A 203 -9.02 18.80 3.19
N ASP A 204 -7.74 18.93 3.52
CA ASP A 204 -6.64 18.48 2.66
C ASP A 204 -6.24 17.04 3.02
N ARG A 205 -6.58 16.08 2.17
CA ARG A 205 -6.20 14.66 2.38
C ARG A 205 -4.70 14.40 2.19
N GLY A 206 -3.86 15.43 2.04
CA GLY A 206 -2.44 15.32 1.70
C GLY A 206 -2.18 14.98 0.22
N THR A 207 -3.24 14.66 -0.53
CA THR A 207 -3.20 14.48 -1.99
C THR A 207 -3.17 15.80 -2.74
N GLY A 208 -3.41 16.93 -2.04
CA GLY A 208 -3.36 18.27 -2.63
C GLY A 208 -2.05 18.51 -3.36
N THR A 209 -0.92 18.06 -2.82
CA THR A 209 0.40 18.25 -3.42
C THR A 209 0.58 17.53 -4.77
N TYR A 210 0.11 16.30 -4.92
CA TYR A 210 0.20 15.57 -6.20
C TYR A 210 -0.68 16.22 -7.28
N TRP A 211 -1.95 16.49 -6.96
CA TRP A 211 -2.87 17.13 -7.92
C TRP A 211 -2.51 18.60 -8.19
N GLN A 212 -1.94 19.33 -7.23
CA GLN A 212 -1.37 20.67 -7.44
C GLN A 212 -0.09 20.62 -8.29
N ARG A 213 0.75 19.57 -8.16
CA ARG A 213 1.91 19.34 -9.02
C ARG A 213 1.47 18.97 -10.45
N LEU A 214 0.44 18.14 -10.61
CA LEU A 214 -0.18 17.84 -11.90
C LEU A 214 -0.82 19.08 -12.55
N LYS A 215 -1.55 19.88 -11.76
CA LYS A 215 -2.08 21.18 -12.22
C LYS A 215 -1.00 22.17 -12.63
N LYS A 216 0.27 21.92 -12.30
CA LYS A 216 1.46 22.69 -12.69
C LYS A 216 2.33 21.97 -13.73
N ALA A 217 1.91 20.81 -14.25
CA ALA A 217 2.67 20.06 -15.24
C ALA A 217 2.67 20.79 -16.60
N ARG A 218 3.82 20.77 -17.28
CA ARG A 218 4.11 21.55 -18.50
C ARG A 218 3.85 20.70 -19.75
N GLN A 219 3.35 21.29 -20.83
CA GLN A 219 3.52 20.74 -22.18
C GLN A 219 4.66 21.45 -22.91
N ILE A 220 5.31 20.72 -23.81
CA ILE A 220 6.27 21.22 -24.79
C ILE A 220 5.54 21.25 -26.14
N GLU A 221 5.26 22.44 -26.67
CA GLU A 221 4.88 22.61 -28.08
C GLU A 221 6.12 22.99 -28.90
N GLN A 222 6.31 22.31 -30.04
CA GLN A 222 7.23 22.75 -31.08
C GLN A 222 6.47 23.67 -32.02
N LYS A 223 6.74 24.98 -31.94
CA LYS A 223 6.36 25.95 -32.97
C LYS A 223 7.61 26.60 -33.54
N ASP A 224 7.71 26.60 -34.87
CA ASP A 224 8.71 27.35 -35.63
C ASP A 224 10.16 27.14 -35.18
N ASN A 225 10.59 25.87 -35.03
CA ASN A 225 11.94 25.50 -34.58
C ASN A 225 12.36 26.07 -33.21
N THR A 226 11.41 26.56 -32.40
CA THR A 226 11.66 26.99 -31.02
C THR A 226 10.78 26.22 -30.04
N THR A 227 11.41 25.72 -28.98
CA THR A 227 10.70 25.06 -27.87
C THR A 227 10.20 26.13 -26.92
N GLN A 228 8.90 26.39 -26.88
CA GLN A 228 8.30 27.22 -25.83
C GLN A 228 7.63 26.31 -24.80
N VAL A 229 7.90 26.61 -23.52
CA VAL A 229 7.35 25.89 -22.37
C VAL A 229 6.24 26.76 -21.79
N GLU A 230 4.98 26.45 -22.10
CA GLU A 230 3.85 27.07 -21.40
C GLU A 230 3.48 26.27 -20.14
N THR A 231 3.22 27.01 -19.05
CA THR A 231 2.77 26.43 -17.79
C THR A 231 1.26 26.29 -17.85
N ILE A 232 0.75 25.07 -17.86
CA ILE A 232 -0.68 24.84 -17.60
C ILE A 232 -0.92 25.33 -16.16
N THR A 233 -1.73 26.37 -16.00
CA THR A 233 -2.12 26.90 -14.70
C THR A 233 -3.36 26.18 -14.13
N SER A 234 -4.06 25.41 -14.98
CA SER A 234 -5.22 24.59 -14.59
C SER A 234 -5.52 23.50 -15.63
N ILE A 235 -5.61 22.24 -15.18
CA ILE A 235 -6.31 21.19 -15.94
C ILE A 235 -7.79 21.31 -15.56
N GLU A 236 -8.63 21.68 -16.52
CA GLU A 236 -10.08 21.64 -16.37
C GLU A 236 -10.55 20.20 -16.59
N PHE A 237 -11.03 19.57 -15.52
CA PHE A 237 -11.70 18.28 -15.60
C PHE A 237 -13.20 18.52 -15.80
N GLU A 238 -13.83 17.81 -16.75
CA GLU A 238 -15.29 17.86 -16.96
C GLU A 238 -16.07 17.57 -15.67
N HIS A 239 -15.51 16.72 -14.79
CA HIS A 239 -15.98 16.56 -13.42
C HIS A 239 -14.89 16.99 -12.42
N PRO A 240 -15.06 18.15 -11.74
CA PRO A 240 -14.07 18.61 -10.77
C PRO A 240 -13.89 17.56 -9.66
N VAL A 241 -12.63 17.31 -9.30
CA VAL A 241 -12.29 16.43 -8.18
C VAL A 241 -12.90 17.03 -6.91
N PRO A 242 -13.79 16.31 -6.19
CA PRO A 242 -14.36 16.83 -4.95
C PRO A 242 -13.25 17.17 -3.96
N VAL A 243 -13.14 18.45 -3.60
CA VAL A 243 -12.36 18.88 -2.44
C VAL A 243 -13.35 18.87 -1.29
N ASP A 244 -13.45 17.74 -0.59
CA ASP A 244 -14.47 17.56 0.43
C ASP A 244 -14.28 18.55 1.59
N SER A 245 -15.20 19.49 1.74
CA SER A 245 -15.34 20.44 2.85
C SER A 245 -15.87 19.79 4.14
N VAL A 246 -15.71 18.47 4.29
CA VAL A 246 -16.45 17.61 5.25
C VAL A 246 -15.67 17.38 6.56
N SER A 247 -14.45 17.89 6.67
CA SER A 247 -13.57 17.60 7.81
C SER A 247 -14.06 18.14 9.15
N ASP A 248 -14.76 19.29 9.16
CA ASP A 248 -15.21 19.90 10.42
C ASP A 248 -16.36 19.14 11.06
N GLU A 249 -17.31 18.64 10.28
CA GLU A 249 -18.39 17.78 10.76
C GLU A 249 -17.85 16.44 11.28
N ILE A 250 -16.89 15.86 10.57
CA ILE A 250 -16.19 14.64 10.98
C ILE A 250 -15.50 14.87 12.33
N ARG A 251 -14.68 15.93 12.43
CA ARG A 251 -13.97 16.25 13.66
C ARG A 251 -14.93 16.52 14.81
N ALA A 252 -16.01 17.27 14.58
CA ALA A 252 -17.04 17.54 15.59
C ALA A 252 -17.70 16.25 16.11
N LYS A 253 -17.97 15.27 15.24
CA LYS A 253 -18.50 13.95 15.63
C LYS A 253 -17.55 13.22 16.58
N PHE A 254 -16.26 13.09 16.23
CA PHE A 254 -15.27 12.42 17.08
C PHE A 254 -15.03 13.19 18.38
N SER A 255 -14.92 14.52 18.32
CA SER A 255 -14.76 15.38 19.50
C SER A 255 -15.94 15.22 20.48
N LYS A 256 -17.17 15.14 19.96
CA LYS A 256 -18.37 14.92 20.75
C LYS A 256 -18.35 13.54 21.42
N ALA A 257 -18.01 12.49 20.69
CA ALA A 257 -17.99 11.13 21.22
C ALA A 257 -16.94 10.96 22.33
N TRP A 258 -15.76 11.57 22.16
CA TRP A 258 -14.66 11.44 23.12
C TRP A 258 -14.64 12.55 24.20
N GLY A 259 -15.55 13.53 24.12
CA GLY A 259 -15.66 14.60 25.10
C GLY A 259 -14.44 15.54 25.14
N VAL A 260 -13.67 15.62 24.05
CA VAL A 260 -12.46 16.44 23.94
C VAL A 260 -12.44 17.20 22.61
N GLU A 261 -11.82 18.37 22.60
CA GLU A 261 -11.59 19.10 21.35
C GLU A 261 -10.39 18.48 20.60
N LEU A 262 -10.63 17.98 19.40
CA LEU A 262 -9.60 17.39 18.55
C LEU A 262 -8.97 18.43 17.62
N SER A 263 -7.67 18.25 17.35
CA SER A 263 -6.92 19.11 16.43
C SER A 263 -7.37 18.94 14.97
N ASP A 264 -7.29 20.02 14.21
CA ASP A 264 -7.46 20.06 12.76
C ASP A 264 -6.12 19.99 12.01
N VAL A 265 -5.00 19.78 12.70
CA VAL A 265 -3.66 19.71 12.11
C VAL A 265 -3.26 18.25 11.94
N ALA A 266 -2.85 17.87 10.73
CA ALA A 266 -2.25 16.55 10.52
C ALA A 266 -0.99 16.37 11.38
N GLY A 267 -0.87 15.18 11.98
CA GLY A 267 0.31 14.75 12.70
C GLY A 267 1.54 14.60 11.81
N ARG A 268 2.67 14.25 12.44
CA ARG A 268 3.94 14.02 11.76
C ARG A 268 4.02 12.57 11.25
N THR A 269 4.60 12.38 10.07
CA THR A 269 4.93 11.03 9.58
C THR A 269 6.18 10.49 10.29
N MET A 270 6.43 9.18 10.18
CA MET A 270 7.65 8.58 10.76
C MET A 270 8.95 9.22 10.22
N PRO A 271 9.12 9.46 8.90
CA PRO A 271 10.25 10.24 8.40
C PRO A 271 10.37 11.64 9.02
N ASP A 272 9.25 12.35 9.21
CA ASP A 272 9.27 13.67 9.86
C ASP A 272 9.67 13.60 11.34
N MET A 273 9.32 12.50 12.03
CA MET A 273 9.73 12.29 13.43
C MET A 273 11.24 12.03 13.57
N PHE A 274 11.85 11.39 12.57
CA PHE A 274 13.30 11.13 12.50
C PHE A 274 14.05 12.10 11.56
N HIS A 275 13.53 13.32 11.39
CA HIS A 275 14.06 14.33 10.46
C HIS A 275 15.51 14.72 10.76
N ASP A 276 16.26 15.10 9.73
CA ASP A 276 17.63 15.62 9.85
C ASP A 276 17.77 16.89 10.71
N ASN A 277 16.70 17.68 10.90
CA ASN A 277 16.75 18.90 11.68
C ASN A 277 16.26 18.59 13.11
N PRO A 278 17.14 18.66 14.13
CA PRO A 278 16.78 18.30 15.50
C PRO A 278 15.61 19.11 16.07
N SER A 279 15.43 20.37 15.67
CA SER A 279 14.32 21.21 16.15
C SER A 279 12.95 20.76 15.64
N ARG A 280 12.92 19.91 14.60
CA ARG A 280 11.70 19.32 14.04
C ARG A 280 11.37 17.94 14.64
N ARG A 281 12.23 17.39 15.51
CA ARG A 281 12.02 16.09 16.16
C ARG A 281 11.06 16.23 17.36
N PRO A 282 10.29 15.20 17.70
CA PRO A 282 9.50 15.21 18.94
C PRO A 282 10.43 15.03 20.15
N LYS A 283 10.03 15.60 21.29
CA LYS A 283 10.73 15.43 22.57
C LYS A 283 10.46 14.06 23.20
N VAL A 284 9.22 13.59 23.05
CA VAL A 284 8.74 12.32 23.58
C VAL A 284 8.23 11.46 22.44
N ILE A 285 8.57 10.18 22.45
CA ILE A 285 8.02 9.20 21.50
C ILE A 285 7.50 7.97 22.25
N TYR A 286 6.34 7.49 21.81
CA TYR A 286 5.77 6.22 22.23
C TYR A 286 5.79 5.28 21.02
N ILE A 287 6.58 4.21 21.09
CA ILE A 287 6.74 3.23 20.02
C ILE A 287 6.03 1.94 20.46
N MET A 288 5.01 1.51 19.72
CA MET A 288 4.22 0.33 20.04
C MET A 288 4.37 -0.71 18.92
N GLY A 289 4.92 -1.89 19.25
CA GLY A 289 5.03 -3.03 18.33
C GLY A 289 5.88 -2.78 17.09
N GLU A 290 6.87 -1.87 17.17
CA GLU A 290 7.71 -1.45 16.05
C GLU A 290 9.19 -1.41 16.45
N ASN A 291 10.08 -1.66 15.48
CA ASN A 291 11.53 -1.62 15.68
C ASN A 291 12.25 -0.78 14.61
N PRO A 292 12.05 0.56 14.65
CA PRO A 292 12.63 1.46 13.67
C PRO A 292 14.16 1.40 13.56
N ILE A 293 14.89 0.93 14.59
CA ILE A 293 16.34 0.75 14.47
C ILE A 293 16.69 -0.24 13.35
N ILE A 294 15.92 -1.33 13.22
CA ILE A 294 16.15 -2.36 12.21
C ILE A 294 15.35 -2.11 10.93
N SER A 295 14.14 -1.57 11.03
CA SER A 295 13.22 -1.48 9.87
C SER A 295 13.25 -0.16 9.12
N SER A 296 13.76 0.93 9.71
CA SER A 296 13.79 2.24 9.05
C SER A 296 15.09 2.45 8.28
N PRO A 297 15.07 3.18 7.16
CA PRO A 297 16.28 3.56 6.46
C PRO A 297 17.13 4.53 7.28
N HIS A 298 18.44 4.53 7.04
CA HIS A 298 19.42 5.33 7.80
C HIS A 298 19.41 5.02 9.30
N THR A 299 19.68 3.76 9.66
CA THR A 299 19.71 3.27 11.05
C THR A 299 20.50 4.16 12.01
N GLU A 300 21.63 4.73 11.56
CA GLU A 300 22.45 5.63 12.38
C GLU A 300 21.66 6.85 12.86
N ARG A 301 20.94 7.49 11.94
CA ARG A 301 20.10 8.66 12.23
C ARG A 301 18.96 8.32 13.19
N VAL A 302 18.35 7.14 13.01
CA VAL A 302 17.29 6.67 13.93
C VAL A 302 17.86 6.50 15.33
N ARG A 303 19.05 5.89 15.45
CA ARG A 303 19.73 5.71 16.73
C ARG A 303 20.04 7.04 17.41
N GLU A 304 20.75 7.92 16.72
CA GLU A 304 21.08 9.26 17.24
C GLU A 304 19.81 10.00 17.67
N THR A 305 18.72 9.87 16.92
CA THR A 305 17.46 10.49 17.29
C THR A 305 16.89 9.94 18.59
N LEU A 306 16.85 8.61 18.76
CA LEU A 306 16.34 7.99 19.98
C LEU A 306 17.22 8.29 21.20
N GLU A 307 18.55 8.31 21.03
CA GLU A 307 19.51 8.65 22.11
C GLU A 307 19.35 10.09 22.62
N ASN A 308 18.93 11.02 21.76
CA ASN A 308 18.79 12.43 22.09
C ASN A 308 17.35 12.85 22.44
N MET A 309 16.38 11.94 22.42
CA MET A 309 15.01 12.24 22.83
C MET A 309 14.88 12.33 24.35
N GLU A 310 14.07 13.29 24.83
CA GLU A 310 13.87 13.52 26.27
C GLU A 310 13.19 12.33 26.95
N PHE A 311 12.31 11.62 26.23
CA PHE A 311 11.65 10.43 26.77
C PHE A 311 11.22 9.47 25.65
N VAL A 312 11.52 8.19 25.83
CA VAL A 312 11.25 7.12 24.86
C VAL A 312 10.54 6.00 25.59
N VAL A 313 9.31 5.71 25.18
CA VAL A 313 8.53 4.56 25.66
C VAL A 313 8.48 3.53 24.56
N VAL A 314 8.76 2.28 24.90
CA VAL A 314 8.61 1.15 23.97
C VAL A 314 7.66 0.13 24.56
N GLN A 315 6.54 -0.11 23.89
CA GLN A 315 5.62 -1.20 24.19
C GLN A 315 5.85 -2.33 23.20
N ASP A 316 6.35 -3.46 23.68
CA ASP A 316 6.73 -4.59 22.83
C ASP A 316 6.59 -5.92 23.57
N ILE A 317 6.53 -7.00 22.82
CA ILE A 317 6.51 -8.37 23.32
C ILE A 317 7.93 -8.90 23.59
N PHE A 318 8.96 -8.27 23.03
CA PHE A 318 10.38 -8.60 23.24
C PHE A 318 11.20 -7.37 23.60
N LEU A 319 12.39 -7.59 24.20
CA LEU A 319 13.39 -6.54 24.33
C LEU A 319 14.14 -6.36 23.00
N THR A 320 13.55 -5.55 22.12
CA THR A 320 14.03 -5.26 20.76
C THR A 320 15.24 -4.33 20.73
N GLU A 321 15.88 -4.17 19.58
CA GLU A 321 16.96 -3.21 19.36
C GLU A 321 16.49 -1.78 19.65
N THR A 322 15.28 -1.41 19.23
CA THR A 322 14.67 -0.13 19.64
C THR A 322 14.38 -0.07 21.14
N ALA A 323 13.89 -1.13 21.77
CA ALA A 323 13.58 -1.13 23.20
C ALA A 323 14.81 -0.86 24.10
N ARG A 324 16.03 -1.13 23.61
CA ARG A 324 17.28 -0.83 24.33
C ARG A 324 17.55 0.66 24.50
N TYR A 325 16.94 1.51 23.68
CA TYR A 325 17.01 2.97 23.78
C TYR A 325 15.84 3.55 24.58
N ALA A 326 14.93 2.71 25.06
CA ALA A 326 13.77 3.15 25.81
C ALA A 326 14.13 3.55 27.23
N HIS A 327 13.52 4.63 27.71
CA HIS A 327 13.50 5.00 29.12
C HIS A 327 12.55 4.09 29.91
N VAL A 328 11.46 3.65 29.27
CA VAL A 328 10.48 2.71 29.83
C VAL A 328 10.11 1.68 28.79
N VAL A 329 10.14 0.40 29.19
CA VAL A 329 9.62 -0.72 28.39
C VAL A 329 8.34 -1.24 29.03
N LEU A 330 7.26 -1.30 28.25
CA LEU A 330 5.96 -1.81 28.69
C LEU A 330 5.70 -3.18 28.03
N PRO A 331 5.66 -4.29 28.80
CA PRO A 331 5.55 -5.63 28.21
C PRO A 331 4.13 -5.89 27.69
N ALA A 332 4.00 -6.03 26.37
CA ALA A 332 2.75 -6.43 25.71
C ALA A 332 2.63 -7.96 25.60
N VAL A 333 1.42 -8.43 25.30
CA VAL A 333 1.15 -9.86 25.04
C VAL A 333 1.17 -10.19 23.55
N SER A 334 1.52 -11.44 23.23
CA SER A 334 1.47 -11.94 21.86
C SER A 334 0.03 -12.15 21.35
N PHE A 335 -0.14 -12.42 20.05
CA PHE A 335 -1.44 -12.68 19.45
C PHE A 335 -2.19 -13.86 20.09
N ALA A 336 -1.47 -14.85 20.65
CA ALA A 336 -2.08 -16.03 21.26
C ALA A 336 -2.64 -15.76 22.67
N GLU A 337 -2.31 -14.60 23.25
CA GLU A 337 -2.63 -14.23 24.62
C GLU A 337 -3.74 -13.16 24.70
N LYS A 338 -4.28 -12.72 23.56
CA LYS A 338 -5.31 -11.68 23.48
C LYS A 338 -6.43 -12.02 22.51
N ASP A 339 -7.60 -11.49 22.80
CA ASP A 339 -8.72 -11.41 21.88
C ASP A 339 -8.65 -10.13 21.06
N GLY A 340 -9.32 -10.09 19.91
CA GLY A 340 -9.40 -8.89 19.06
C GLY A 340 -9.69 -9.25 17.61
N SER A 341 -9.18 -8.44 16.68
CA SER A 341 -9.34 -8.68 15.25
C SER A 341 -8.13 -8.23 14.44
N PHE A 342 -7.94 -8.84 13.28
CA PHE A 342 -7.07 -8.36 12.22
C PHE A 342 -7.86 -8.04 10.96
N ILE A 343 -7.43 -7.01 10.23
CA ILE A 343 -7.91 -6.72 8.88
C ILE A 343 -6.77 -7.00 7.90
N ASN A 344 -6.99 -7.97 7.02
CA ASN A 344 -5.97 -8.46 6.09
C ASN A 344 -5.92 -7.63 4.78
N THR A 345 -5.06 -8.02 3.83
CA THR A 345 -4.84 -7.30 2.56
C THR A 345 -6.07 -7.18 1.64
N GLU A 346 -7.05 -8.08 1.78
CA GLU A 346 -8.32 -8.06 1.06
C GLU A 346 -9.44 -7.36 1.84
N ARG A 347 -9.10 -6.61 2.89
CA ARG A 347 -10.04 -5.84 3.72
C ARG A 347 -10.95 -6.70 4.59
N ARG A 348 -10.64 -7.99 4.74
CA ARG A 348 -11.43 -8.91 5.57
C ARG A 348 -11.08 -8.70 7.03
N VAL A 349 -12.07 -8.33 7.84
CA VAL A 349 -12.00 -8.29 9.30
C VAL A 349 -12.17 -9.72 9.81
N GLN A 350 -11.20 -10.23 10.57
CA GLN A 350 -11.19 -11.58 11.13
C GLN A 350 -10.91 -11.51 12.62
N LEU A 351 -11.68 -12.24 13.42
CA LEU A 351 -11.45 -12.31 14.86
C LEU A 351 -10.20 -13.13 15.17
N ILE A 352 -9.55 -12.76 16.28
CA ILE A 352 -8.57 -13.59 16.95
C ILE A 352 -9.07 -13.85 18.36
N HIS A 353 -8.86 -15.08 18.83
CA HIS A 353 -9.25 -15.50 20.16
C HIS A 353 -8.03 -15.88 20.97
N ARG A 354 -8.07 -15.53 22.25
CA ARG A 354 -7.04 -15.87 23.20
C ARG A 354 -6.95 -17.40 23.36
N ALA A 355 -5.80 -17.95 23.03
CA ALA A 355 -5.50 -19.39 23.18
C ALA A 355 -4.84 -19.71 24.53
N ILE A 356 -4.05 -18.79 25.09
CA ILE A 356 -3.34 -18.95 26.36
C ILE A 356 -3.46 -17.70 27.24
N LYS A 357 -3.20 -17.84 28.54
CA LYS A 357 -3.22 -16.70 29.46
C LYS A 357 -1.95 -15.84 29.29
N PRO A 358 -2.04 -14.51 29.48
CA PRO A 358 -0.87 -13.63 29.54
C PRO A 358 0.22 -14.15 30.48
N ARG A 359 1.48 -14.03 30.08
CA ARG A 359 2.64 -14.48 30.86
C ARG A 359 3.27 -13.37 31.70
N GLY A 360 3.52 -13.66 32.97
CA GLY A 360 4.17 -12.71 33.87
C GLY A 360 3.27 -11.50 34.15
N GLN A 361 3.79 -10.29 33.91
CA GLN A 361 3.05 -9.03 34.08
C GLN A 361 2.64 -8.40 32.75
N SER A 362 2.77 -9.13 31.63
CA SER A 362 2.37 -8.60 30.32
C SER A 362 0.86 -8.40 30.26
N LYS A 363 0.44 -7.43 29.45
CA LYS A 363 -0.97 -7.11 29.22
C LYS A 363 -1.28 -6.93 27.74
N PRO A 364 -2.54 -7.14 27.31
CA PRO A 364 -3.01 -6.67 26.02
C PRO A 364 -2.67 -5.20 25.78
N ASP A 365 -2.28 -4.86 24.55
CA ASP A 365 -1.86 -3.50 24.20
C ASP A 365 -2.88 -2.44 24.61
N TRP A 366 -4.17 -2.71 24.37
CA TRP A 366 -5.27 -1.80 24.69
C TRP A 366 -5.44 -1.58 26.20
N GLU A 367 -5.16 -2.57 27.05
CA GLU A 367 -5.22 -2.42 28.51
C GLU A 367 -4.11 -1.50 29.02
N ILE A 368 -2.92 -1.56 28.40
CA ILE A 368 -1.78 -0.70 28.75
C ILE A 368 -2.11 0.74 28.37
N ILE A 369 -2.64 0.97 27.16
CA ILE A 369 -3.06 2.30 26.69
C ILE A 369 -4.20 2.84 27.55
N GLN A 370 -5.21 2.02 27.89
CA GLN A 370 -6.28 2.41 28.80
C GLN A 370 -5.76 2.81 30.18
N ALA A 371 -4.86 2.01 30.76
CA ALA A 371 -4.27 2.33 32.07
C ALA A 371 -3.50 3.66 32.02
N LEU A 372 -2.81 3.95 30.91
CA LEU A 372 -2.14 5.24 30.71
C LEU A 372 -3.15 6.39 30.56
N ALA A 373 -4.21 6.20 29.76
CA ALA A 373 -5.28 7.18 29.58
C ALA A 373 -5.94 7.55 30.92
N GLN A 374 -6.22 6.54 31.76
CA GLN A 374 -6.74 6.75 33.12
C GLN A 374 -5.77 7.55 34.01
N LYS A 375 -4.46 7.35 33.88
CA LYS A 375 -3.45 8.16 34.59
C LYS A 375 -3.40 9.61 34.12
N PHE A 376 -3.81 9.89 32.88
CA PHE A 376 -4.06 11.24 32.37
C PHE A 376 -5.45 11.78 32.72
N ASN A 377 -6.20 11.10 33.58
CA ASN A 377 -7.57 11.45 33.97
C ASN A 377 -8.58 11.42 32.80
N LEU A 378 -8.32 10.60 31.78
CA LEU A 378 -9.29 10.30 30.73
C LEU A 378 -10.24 9.19 31.20
N ASN A 379 -11.51 9.28 30.85
CA ASN A 379 -12.57 8.38 31.33
C ASN A 379 -12.68 7.07 30.51
N TRP A 380 -11.56 6.40 30.26
CA TRP A 380 -11.53 5.14 29.50
C TRP A 380 -11.81 3.96 30.43
N ASN A 381 -12.85 3.17 30.14
CA ASN A 381 -13.31 2.06 30.99
C ASN A 381 -13.81 0.85 30.18
N TYR A 382 -13.07 0.46 29.13
CA TYR A 382 -13.36 -0.73 28.35
C TYR A 382 -13.03 -2.00 29.12
N ASN A 383 -13.92 -2.99 29.03
CA ASN A 383 -13.77 -4.32 29.61
C ASN A 383 -13.32 -5.37 28.59
N SER A 384 -13.51 -5.08 27.30
CA SER A 384 -13.16 -6.02 26.23
C SER A 384 -12.85 -5.30 24.91
N PRO A 385 -12.09 -5.95 23.99
CA PRO A 385 -11.92 -5.47 22.63
C PRO A 385 -13.23 -5.33 21.83
N ALA A 386 -14.28 -6.06 22.21
CA ALA A 386 -15.59 -5.99 21.56
C ALA A 386 -16.25 -4.62 21.80
N GLU A 387 -16.15 -4.07 23.02
CA GLU A 387 -16.65 -2.72 23.32
C GLU A 387 -15.91 -1.64 22.51
N VAL A 388 -14.60 -1.79 22.34
CA VAL A 388 -13.79 -0.90 21.49
C VAL A 388 -14.23 -1.01 20.02
N TRP A 389 -14.49 -2.24 19.56
CA TRP A 389 -14.96 -2.48 18.20
C TRP A 389 -16.35 -1.88 17.95
N ASP A 390 -17.26 -1.96 18.92
CA ASP A 390 -18.59 -1.35 18.82
C ASP A 390 -18.51 0.17 18.75
N GLU A 391 -17.66 0.82 19.55
CA GLU A 391 -17.41 2.27 19.42
C GLU A 391 -16.87 2.64 18.02
N ILE A 392 -15.91 1.86 17.49
CA ILE A 392 -15.38 2.07 16.15
C ILE A 392 -16.49 1.98 15.09
N ARG A 393 -17.38 0.99 15.21
CA ARG A 393 -18.52 0.79 14.29
C ARG A 393 -19.50 1.96 14.34
N GLU A 394 -19.80 2.47 15.53
CA GLU A 394 -20.67 3.63 15.73
C GLU A 394 -20.08 4.92 15.14
N LEU A 395 -18.76 5.12 15.28
CA LEU A 395 -18.05 6.27 14.72
C LEU A 395 -17.77 6.14 13.22
N THR A 396 -17.86 4.94 12.68
CA THR A 396 -17.50 4.63 11.28
C THR A 396 -18.58 3.81 10.56
N PRO A 397 -19.84 4.27 10.57
CA PRO A 397 -20.96 3.44 10.12
C PRO A 397 -20.93 3.18 8.61
N HIS A 398 -20.33 4.08 7.83
CA HIS A 398 -20.17 3.94 6.39
C HIS A 398 -19.19 2.83 5.98
N TYR A 399 -18.40 2.28 6.91
CA TYR A 399 -17.49 1.16 6.66
C TYR A 399 -17.89 -0.09 7.43
N PHE A 400 -18.17 0.04 8.73
CA PHE A 400 -18.16 -1.10 9.65
C PHE A 400 -19.51 -1.38 10.34
N LEU A 401 -20.57 -0.60 10.11
CA LEU A 401 -21.80 -0.68 10.90
C LEU A 401 -22.35 -2.11 11.01
N GLY A 402 -22.33 -2.86 9.91
CA GLY A 402 -22.82 -4.22 9.85
C GLY A 402 -21.92 -5.29 10.46
N MET A 403 -20.69 -4.98 10.85
CA MET A 403 -19.67 -5.98 11.20
C MET A 403 -19.68 -6.28 12.71
N THR A 404 -20.81 -6.76 13.25
CA THR A 404 -20.86 -7.19 14.67
C THR A 404 -19.92 -8.37 14.92
N ILE A 405 -19.53 -8.59 16.18
CA ILE A 405 -18.69 -9.74 16.56
C ILE A 405 -19.32 -11.04 16.09
N GLU A 406 -20.62 -11.23 16.30
CA GLU A 406 -21.35 -12.45 15.92
C GLU A 406 -21.26 -12.72 14.41
N ARG A 407 -21.27 -11.67 13.58
CA ARG A 407 -21.15 -11.80 12.13
C ARG A 407 -19.72 -12.07 11.65
N LEU A 408 -18.73 -11.81 12.50
CA LEU A 408 -17.32 -12.02 12.19
C LEU A 408 -16.79 -13.41 12.62
N GLU A 409 -17.51 -14.12 13.51
CA GLU A 409 -17.12 -15.42 14.09
C GLU A 409 -16.83 -16.52 13.05
N GLU A 410 -17.56 -16.59 11.93
CA GLU A 410 -17.37 -17.69 10.96
C GLU A 410 -16.11 -17.51 10.09
N ALA A 411 -16.16 -16.56 9.14
CA ALA A 411 -15.11 -16.36 8.15
C ALA A 411 -14.67 -14.90 8.04
N GLY A 412 -15.17 -14.04 8.93
CA GLY A 412 -15.00 -12.59 8.80
C GLY A 412 -15.69 -12.01 7.56
N LEU A 413 -15.64 -10.69 7.42
CA LEU A 413 -16.30 -9.95 6.34
C LEU A 413 -15.35 -8.93 5.72
N GLN A 414 -15.45 -8.69 4.41
CA GLN A 414 -14.78 -7.55 3.77
C GLN A 414 -15.57 -6.27 3.98
N TRP A 415 -14.90 -5.22 4.42
CA TRP A 415 -15.47 -3.89 4.41
C TRP A 415 -15.41 -3.29 2.98
N PRO A 416 -16.33 -2.37 2.62
CA PRO A 416 -17.42 -1.83 3.44
C PRO A 416 -18.56 -2.83 3.74
N CYS A 417 -19.21 -2.65 4.88
CA CYS A 417 -20.39 -3.38 5.32
C CYS A 417 -21.29 -2.43 6.12
N THR A 418 -22.19 -1.74 5.44
CA THR A 418 -22.86 -0.52 5.93
C THR A 418 -24.15 -0.76 6.73
N SER A 419 -24.62 -2.00 6.83
CA SER A 419 -25.80 -2.36 7.63
C SER A 419 -25.72 -3.81 8.08
N ILE A 420 -26.55 -4.19 9.06
CA ILE A 420 -26.56 -5.55 9.63
C ILE A 420 -26.91 -6.63 8.58
N ASP A 421 -27.70 -6.27 7.57
CA ASP A 421 -28.08 -7.17 6.48
C ASP A 421 -27.12 -7.10 5.29
N HIS A 422 -26.15 -6.18 5.29
CA HIS A 422 -25.18 -6.04 4.19
C HIS A 422 -24.20 -7.22 4.20
N PRO A 423 -24.01 -7.97 3.09
CA PRO A 423 -23.19 -9.19 3.07
C PRO A 423 -21.67 -8.95 3.09
N GLY A 424 -21.20 -7.76 3.43
CA GLY A 424 -19.85 -7.28 3.12
C GLY A 424 -19.62 -6.95 1.64
N THR A 425 -18.43 -6.44 1.31
CA THR A 425 -18.06 -5.99 -0.04
C THR A 425 -16.81 -6.71 -0.57
N PRO A 426 -16.97 -7.88 -1.21
CA PRO A 426 -15.85 -8.64 -1.78
C PRO A 426 -15.09 -7.86 -2.88
N ILE A 427 -15.84 -7.14 -3.73
CA ILE A 427 -15.32 -6.41 -4.89
C ILE A 427 -15.71 -4.94 -4.76
N LEU A 428 -14.71 -4.06 -4.69
CA LEU A 428 -14.89 -2.62 -4.67
C LEU A 428 -15.24 -2.06 -6.05
N HIS A 429 -15.84 -0.87 -6.06
CA HIS A 429 -16.11 -0.10 -7.28
C HIS A 429 -17.03 -0.79 -8.30
N LYS A 430 -17.86 -1.75 -7.87
CA LYS A 430 -18.98 -2.24 -8.68
C LYS A 430 -19.91 -1.07 -9.03
N GLY A 431 -20.21 -0.89 -10.31
CA GLY A 431 -21.02 0.23 -10.82
C GLY A 431 -20.27 1.58 -10.81
N LYS A 432 -19.98 2.15 -9.64
CA LYS A 432 -19.39 3.50 -9.50
C LYS A 432 -18.11 3.48 -8.65
N PHE A 433 -17.12 4.30 -9.02
CA PHE A 433 -15.93 4.49 -8.18
C PHE A 433 -16.29 5.24 -6.90
N SER A 434 -15.51 5.05 -5.83
CA SER A 434 -15.77 5.75 -4.55
C SER A 434 -15.72 7.27 -4.69
N ARG A 435 -14.91 7.78 -5.63
CA ARG A 435 -14.84 9.20 -6.01
C ARG A 435 -15.79 9.61 -7.12
N GLY A 436 -16.68 8.71 -7.53
CA GLY A 436 -17.58 8.85 -8.67
C GLY A 436 -17.04 8.25 -9.96
N ILE A 437 -16.03 8.89 -10.55
CA ILE A 437 -15.48 8.51 -11.86
C ILE A 437 -14.00 8.11 -11.75
N GLY A 438 -13.57 7.14 -12.55
CA GLY A 438 -12.17 6.74 -12.67
C GLY A 438 -11.36 7.88 -13.28
N GLN A 439 -10.11 8.04 -12.86
CA GLN A 439 -9.26 9.15 -13.29
C GLN A 439 -7.98 8.63 -13.93
N PHE A 440 -7.85 8.80 -15.24
CA PHE A 440 -6.56 8.71 -15.90
C PHE A 440 -5.69 9.88 -15.48
N SER A 441 -4.43 9.58 -15.15
CA SER A 441 -3.48 10.60 -14.70
C SER A 441 -2.20 10.52 -15.51
N THR A 442 -1.61 11.68 -15.80
CA THR A 442 -0.41 11.78 -16.62
C THR A 442 0.82 11.56 -15.75
N VAL A 443 1.55 10.48 -16.03
CA VAL A 443 2.78 10.15 -15.33
C VAL A 443 3.86 9.92 -16.36
N GLU A 444 4.94 10.69 -16.26
CA GLU A 444 6.10 10.55 -17.13
C GLU A 444 7.26 9.93 -16.35
N TYR A 445 7.96 9.03 -17.01
CA TYR A 445 9.23 8.52 -16.52
C TYR A 445 10.23 9.66 -16.42
N ARG A 446 10.92 9.72 -15.29
CA ARG A 446 12.04 10.63 -15.05
C ARG A 446 13.21 9.81 -14.56
N PRO A 447 14.39 9.90 -15.19
CA PRO A 447 15.58 9.27 -14.66
C PRO A 447 15.83 9.71 -13.22
N LEU A 448 15.99 8.76 -12.31
CA LEU A 448 16.20 9.02 -10.90
C LEU A 448 17.68 9.38 -10.67
N ALA A 449 17.96 10.67 -10.46
CA ALA A 449 19.33 11.16 -10.24
C ALA A 449 19.97 10.63 -8.94
N ALA A 450 19.15 10.24 -7.95
CA ALA A 450 19.64 9.70 -6.67
C ALA A 450 19.97 8.20 -6.71
N ASP A 451 19.55 7.50 -7.77
CA ASP A 451 19.66 6.04 -7.91
C ASP A 451 20.54 5.62 -9.11
N SER A 452 21.28 6.57 -9.69
CA SER A 452 22.17 6.28 -10.84
C SER A 452 23.49 5.66 -10.38
N THR A 453 23.84 4.53 -10.99
CA THR A 453 25.16 3.90 -10.83
C THR A 453 26.25 4.74 -11.50
N ASP A 454 27.45 4.75 -10.92
CA ASP A 454 28.64 5.37 -11.52
C ASP A 454 29.87 4.44 -11.43
N LYS A 455 31.07 4.97 -11.69
CA LYS A 455 32.30 4.18 -11.64
C LYS A 455 32.67 3.73 -10.22
N GLU A 456 32.28 4.49 -9.19
CA GLU A 456 32.54 4.19 -7.79
C GLU A 456 31.47 3.24 -7.22
N TYR A 457 30.21 3.41 -7.64
CA TYR A 457 29.06 2.59 -7.26
C TYR A 457 28.40 1.96 -8.51
N PRO A 458 29.01 0.93 -9.13
CA PRO A 458 28.56 0.37 -10.41
C PRO A 458 27.39 -0.61 -10.31
N PHE A 459 26.86 -0.85 -9.10
CA PHE A 459 25.85 -1.87 -8.83
C PHE A 459 24.59 -1.28 -8.22
N ILE A 460 23.44 -1.82 -8.61
CA ILE A 460 22.16 -1.53 -7.96
C ILE A 460 21.97 -2.50 -6.79
N LEU A 461 21.64 -1.96 -5.61
CA LEU A 461 21.27 -2.75 -4.44
C LEU A 461 19.74 -2.83 -4.33
N THR A 462 19.21 -4.05 -4.25
CA THR A 462 17.79 -4.29 -3.95
C THR A 462 17.67 -5.15 -2.70
N THR A 463 16.90 -4.69 -1.72
CA THR A 463 16.58 -5.50 -0.53
C THR A 463 15.29 -6.29 -0.76
N ALA A 464 15.23 -7.51 -0.22
CA ALA A 464 14.12 -8.42 -0.46
C ALA A 464 13.82 -9.31 0.75
N ARG A 465 12.67 -9.97 0.70
CA ARG A 465 12.20 -10.88 1.74
C ARG A 465 12.43 -12.34 1.34
N LYS A 466 12.48 -13.22 2.34
CA LYS A 466 12.54 -14.69 2.18
C LYS A 466 11.31 -15.33 2.84
N LEU A 467 10.99 -16.55 2.42
CA LEU A 467 9.84 -17.30 2.92
C LEU A 467 9.91 -17.59 4.43
N TYR A 468 11.08 -18.03 4.90
CA TYR A 468 11.23 -18.59 6.25
C TYR A 468 11.49 -17.55 7.34
N HIS A 469 11.84 -16.31 6.99
CA HIS A 469 12.14 -15.26 7.97
C HIS A 469 11.26 -14.05 7.72
N TYR A 470 10.58 -13.61 8.78
CA TYR A 470 9.72 -12.44 8.76
C TYR A 470 10.46 -11.21 9.29
N HIS A 471 10.29 -10.06 8.61
CA HIS A 471 10.84 -8.72 8.85
C HIS A 471 11.92 -8.60 9.95
N TYR A 472 11.49 -8.66 11.22
CA TYR A 472 12.30 -8.32 12.38
C TYR A 472 13.01 -9.52 13.03
N HIS A 473 12.98 -10.70 12.41
CA HIS A 473 13.59 -11.94 12.92
C HIS A 473 13.07 -12.46 14.29
N TYR A 474 12.20 -11.74 15.01
CA TYR A 474 11.77 -12.07 16.38
C TYR A 474 11.12 -13.44 16.53
N HIS A 475 10.12 -13.76 15.72
CA HIS A 475 9.34 -14.98 15.95
C HIS A 475 10.09 -16.25 15.58
N TYR A 476 11.16 -16.15 14.81
CA TYR A 476 11.79 -17.31 14.15
C TYR A 476 13.17 -17.68 14.70
N HIS A 477 13.92 -16.75 15.31
CA HIS A 477 15.16 -17.11 16.03
C HIS A 477 14.88 -17.91 17.31
N TYR A 478 13.72 -17.70 17.94
CA TYR A 478 13.32 -18.43 19.16
C TYR A 478 12.53 -19.72 18.85
N GLN A 479 12.38 -20.10 17.58
CA GLN A 479 11.80 -21.39 17.20
C GLN A 479 12.91 -22.44 17.01
N PRO A 480 12.90 -23.55 17.78
CA PRO A 480 13.96 -24.55 17.74
C PRO A 480 14.08 -25.30 16.41
N PHE A 481 13.05 -25.26 15.55
CA PHE A 481 13.04 -25.97 14.25
C PHE A 481 13.60 -25.14 13.08
N GLN A 482 13.82 -23.83 13.25
CA GLN A 482 14.28 -22.95 12.18
C GLN A 482 15.62 -22.24 12.48
N SER A 483 16.23 -22.56 13.62
CA SER A 483 17.52 -22.01 14.07
C SER A 483 18.75 -22.71 13.47
N THR A 484 18.66 -23.25 12.25
CA THR A 484 19.87 -23.62 11.50
C THR A 484 20.68 -22.37 11.17
N PRO A 485 22.03 -22.40 11.23
CA PRO A 485 22.85 -21.21 10.99
C PRO A 485 22.65 -20.75 9.54
N SER A 486 21.88 -19.67 9.38
CA SER A 486 21.60 -19.10 8.06
C SER A 486 22.87 -18.42 7.53
N LYS A 487 23.30 -18.80 6.32
CA LYS A 487 24.23 -17.99 5.52
C LYS A 487 23.70 -16.55 5.42
N PRO A 488 24.57 -15.53 5.39
CA PRO A 488 24.18 -14.13 5.34
C PRO A 488 23.18 -13.84 4.20
N LEU A 489 22.38 -12.78 4.38
CA LEU A 489 21.45 -12.29 3.36
C LEU A 489 22.16 -12.20 2.00
N PRO A 490 21.57 -12.74 0.90
CA PRO A 490 22.13 -12.51 -0.42
C PRO A 490 21.97 -11.04 -0.75
N VAL A 491 23.05 -10.29 -0.59
CA VAL A 491 23.24 -9.00 -1.27
C VAL A 491 23.49 -9.34 -2.72
N ILE A 492 22.52 -9.07 -3.58
CA ILE A 492 22.67 -9.28 -5.02
C ILE A 492 23.09 -7.94 -5.61
N LEU A 493 24.30 -7.91 -6.14
CA LEU A 493 24.85 -6.80 -6.92
C LEU A 493 24.62 -7.15 -8.40
N THR A 494 23.83 -6.37 -9.13
CA THR A 494 23.64 -6.53 -10.58
C THR A 494 24.49 -5.51 -11.33
N THR A 495 25.36 -5.96 -12.23
CA THR A 495 26.10 -5.08 -13.16
C THR A 495 25.17 -4.54 -14.23
N THR A 496 25.40 -3.31 -14.68
CA THR A 496 24.73 -2.70 -15.85
C THR A 496 25.04 -3.40 -17.15
#